data_AF-A0A6J1BVB8-F1
#
_entry.id   AF-A0A6J1BVB8-F1
#
_cell.length_a   1.000
_cell.length_b   1.000
_cell.length_c   1.000
_cell.angle_alpha   90.00
_cell.angle_beta   90.00
_cell.angle_gamma   90.00
#
_symmetry.space_group_name_H-M   'P 1'
#
loop_
_entity.id
_entity.type
_entity.pdbx_description
1 polymer ?
#
loop_
_entity_poly.entity_id
_entity_poly.type
_entity_poly.pdbx_seq_one_letter_code
_entity_poly.pdbx_strand_id
1 'polypeptide(L)'
;MGEAFVVFAGSMQVEFALQRDRQNMGRRYVEVFRCKRQDYYNAVAAEVNYEGIYDNDYHGSPPPRQKRFSDKDQMEYTEILKLRGLPFSVTKSNITEFFGEFDLTEDRVHIASRPDGKATGEAYVEFASAEEAKRAMSKDKMMIGSRYVELFPSTPNEARRAESRSRQ
;
A
#
# COMPACT_ATOMS: atom_id res chain seq x y z
N MET A 1 5.93 -0.74 -0.99
CA MET A 1 6.45 0.50 -0.38
C MET A 1 7.92 0.26 -0.11
N GLY A 2 8.80 1.12 -0.62
CA GLY A 2 10.22 1.06 -0.26
C GLY A 2 10.41 1.95 0.95
N GLU A 3 10.78 1.37 2.08
CA GLU A 3 11.32 2.08 3.22
C GLU A 3 12.83 1.90 3.21
N ALA A 4 13.57 2.93 3.64
CA ALA A 4 15.01 2.89 3.72
C ALA A 4 15.46 3.60 4.98
N PHE A 5 16.48 3.06 5.64
CA PHE A 5 17.07 3.66 6.82
C PHE A 5 18.42 4.24 6.43
N VAL A 6 18.65 5.51 6.79
CA VAL A 6 19.90 6.22 6.51
C VAL A 6 20.50 6.67 7.84
N VAL A 7 21.73 6.27 8.11
CA VAL A 7 22.48 6.68 9.30
C VAL A 7 23.42 7.82 8.91
N PHE A 8 23.27 8.97 9.57
CA PHE A 8 24.15 10.13 9.38
C PHE A 8 25.21 10.17 10.47
N ALA A 9 26.42 10.61 10.11
CA ALA A 9 27.55 10.70 11.06
C ALA A 9 27.44 11.92 11.99
N GLY A 10 26.67 12.94 11.62
CA GLY A 10 26.54 14.19 12.39
C GLY A 10 25.11 14.69 12.52
N SER A 11 24.82 15.35 13.65
CA SER A 11 23.48 15.89 13.96
C SER A 11 23.01 16.95 12.97
N MET A 12 23.91 17.81 12.47
CA MET A 12 23.55 18.81 11.44
C MET A 12 23.03 18.17 10.15
N GLN A 13 23.60 17.03 9.74
CA GLN A 13 23.13 16.31 8.55
C GLN A 13 21.72 15.76 8.75
N VAL A 14 21.40 15.31 9.97
CA VAL A 14 20.04 14.87 10.34
C VAL A 14 19.05 16.03 10.21
N GLU A 15 19.38 17.22 10.73
CA GLU A 15 18.52 18.41 10.61
C GLU A 15 18.25 18.77 9.14
N PHE A 16 19.30 18.79 8.30
CA PHE A 16 19.13 19.06 6.87
C PHE A 16 18.32 17.98 6.16
N ALA A 17 18.45 16.71 6.56
CA ALA A 17 17.66 15.62 5.99
C ALA A 17 16.18 15.76 6.34
N LEU A 18 15.86 16.11 7.59
CA LEU A 18 14.48 16.31 8.04
C LEU A 18 13.80 17.49 7.33
N GLN A 19 14.54 18.54 6.98
CA GLN A 19 14.03 19.64 6.15
C GLN A 19 13.62 19.20 4.73
N ARG A 20 14.04 18.01 4.28
CA ARG A 20 13.64 17.44 2.99
C ARG A 20 12.36 16.60 3.07
N ASP A 21 11.68 16.56 4.22
CA ASP A 21 10.37 15.91 4.32
C ASP A 21 9.39 16.47 3.27
N ARG A 22 8.64 15.56 2.63
CA ARG A 22 7.70 15.81 1.53
C ARG A 22 8.29 16.40 0.25
N GLN A 23 9.61 16.40 0.08
CA GLN A 23 10.23 16.77 -1.19
C GLN A 23 10.03 15.67 -2.24
N ASN A 24 9.99 16.07 -3.51
CA ASN A 24 9.80 15.14 -4.63
C ASN A 24 11.12 14.42 -4.99
N MET A 25 11.12 13.09 -4.89
CA MET A 25 12.12 12.21 -5.48
C MET A 25 11.54 11.61 -6.78
N GLY A 26 11.85 12.24 -7.90
CA GLY A 26 11.22 11.93 -9.18
C GLY A 26 9.71 12.25 -9.15
N ARG A 27 8.87 11.26 -9.46
CA ARG A 27 7.40 11.43 -9.51
C ARG A 27 6.69 11.17 -8.17
N ARG A 28 7.43 11.01 -7.06
CA ARG A 28 6.87 10.72 -5.71
C ARG A 28 7.49 11.63 -4.67
N TYR A 29 6.70 12.06 -3.69
CA TYR A 29 7.23 12.70 -2.50
C TYR A 29 7.82 11.63 -1.55
N VAL A 30 8.85 12.00 -0.81
CA VAL A 30 9.43 11.15 0.26
C VAL A 30 9.02 11.70 1.61
N GLU A 31 8.79 10.80 2.57
CA GLU A 31 8.56 11.18 3.96
C GLU A 31 9.85 10.93 4.74
N VAL A 32 10.31 11.93 5.48
CA VAL A 32 11.57 11.86 6.25
C VAL A 32 11.27 12.15 7.71
N PHE A 33 11.55 11.19 8.58
CA PHE A 33 11.34 11.31 10.02
C PHE A 33 12.50 10.69 10.79
N ARG A 34 12.69 11.14 12.04
CA ARG A 34 13.64 10.50 12.95
C ARG A 34 13.08 9.13 13.35
N CYS A 35 13.89 8.09 13.28
CA CYS A 35 13.55 6.74 13.77
C CYS A 35 14.50 6.32 14.90
N LYS A 36 14.12 5.31 15.70
CA LYS A 36 15.01 4.82 16.76
C LYS A 36 16.12 3.97 16.15
N ARG A 37 17.26 3.94 16.84
CA ARG A 37 18.39 3.05 16.52
C ARG A 37 17.97 1.57 16.48
N GLN A 38 17.01 1.18 17.33
CA GLN A 38 16.47 -0.18 17.35
C GLN A 38 15.71 -0.52 16.06
N ASP A 39 14.99 0.43 15.48
CA ASP A 39 14.24 0.19 14.24
C ASP A 39 15.20 -0.08 13.07
N TYR A 40 16.32 0.65 13.02
CA TYR A 40 17.41 0.40 12.07
C TYR A 40 18.00 -1.01 12.24
N TYR A 41 18.38 -1.40 13.46
CA TYR A 41 18.96 -2.73 13.69
C TYR A 41 17.98 -3.85 13.35
N ASN A 42 16.69 -3.68 13.67
CA ASN A 42 15.65 -4.65 13.32
C ASN A 42 15.48 -4.77 11.79
N ALA A 43 15.57 -3.66 11.05
CA ALA A 43 15.49 -3.67 9.59
C ALA A 43 16.71 -4.36 8.97
N VAL A 44 17.92 -4.06 9.45
CA VAL A 44 19.16 -4.73 9.00
C VAL A 44 19.11 -6.22 9.31
N ALA A 45 18.71 -6.61 10.53
CA ALA A 45 18.59 -8.03 10.93
C ALA A 45 17.54 -8.81 10.13
N ALA A 46 16.50 -8.15 9.61
CA ALA A 46 15.52 -8.79 8.73
C ALA A 46 16.10 -9.07 7.32
N GLU A 47 17.12 -8.31 6.90
CA GLU A 47 17.80 -8.50 5.61
C GLU A 47 18.94 -9.52 5.69
N VAL A 48 19.60 -9.65 6.85
CA VAL A 48 20.63 -10.66 7.10
C VAL A 48 20.08 -11.78 7.96
N ASN A 49 19.78 -12.94 7.36
CA ASN A 49 19.43 -14.16 8.11
C ASN A 49 20.67 -14.74 8.81
N TYR A 50 21.28 -13.98 9.73
CA TYR A 50 22.49 -14.32 10.47
C TYR A 50 22.09 -14.78 11.87
N GLU A 51 21.95 -16.10 12.04
CA GLU A 51 21.99 -16.72 13.35
C GLU A 51 23.41 -16.58 13.92
N GLY A 52 23.57 -15.78 14.99
CA GLY A 52 24.89 -15.57 15.57
C GLY A 52 24.87 -14.70 16.83
N ILE A 53 24.52 -15.35 17.94
CA ILE A 53 25.05 -15.17 19.31
C ILE A 53 25.63 -13.77 19.62
N TYR A 54 24.81 -12.91 20.24
CA TYR A 54 25.29 -11.92 21.20
C TYR A 54 24.58 -12.18 22.53
N ASP A 55 25.34 -12.75 23.46
CA ASP A 55 24.98 -12.99 24.85
C ASP A 55 25.16 -11.68 25.67
N ASN A 56 24.07 -11.13 26.18
CA ASN A 56 23.97 -10.41 27.48
C ASN A 56 22.56 -9.81 27.69
N ASP A 57 21.73 -10.52 28.43
CA ASP A 57 20.99 -10.04 29.61
C ASP A 57 20.19 -8.73 29.57
N TYR A 58 19.34 -8.54 28.56
CA TYR A 58 18.07 -7.82 28.76
C TYR A 58 16.90 -8.66 28.22
N HIS A 59 16.49 -9.62 29.03
CA HIS A 59 15.22 -10.35 28.91
C HIS A 59 14.03 -9.42 29.15
N GLY A 60 13.77 -8.55 28.18
CA GLY A 60 12.44 -8.03 27.91
C GLY A 60 12.09 -8.47 26.51
N SER A 61 11.51 -9.66 26.36
CA SER A 61 10.88 -10.05 25.10
C SER A 61 10.10 -8.84 24.61
N PRO A 62 10.33 -8.35 23.37
CA PRO A 62 9.39 -7.40 22.81
C PRO A 62 8.01 -8.05 22.96
N PRO A 63 6.95 -7.30 23.33
CA PRO A 63 5.61 -7.86 23.24
C PRO A 63 5.52 -8.51 21.87
N PRO A 64 5.04 -9.76 21.77
CA PRO A 64 5.03 -10.48 20.51
C PRO A 64 4.50 -9.48 19.52
N ARG A 65 5.34 -9.15 18.52
CA ARG A 65 4.98 -8.23 17.46
C ARG A 65 3.67 -8.82 17.01
N GLN A 66 2.55 -8.19 17.40
CA GLN A 66 1.27 -8.58 16.90
C GLN A 66 1.60 -8.52 15.42
N LYS A 67 1.59 -9.67 14.74
CA LYS A 67 1.17 -9.66 13.35
C LYS A 67 0.04 -8.66 13.43
N ARG A 68 0.17 -7.51 12.77
CA ARG A 68 -1.02 -6.78 12.40
C ARG A 68 -1.74 -7.84 11.58
N PHE A 69 -2.47 -8.74 12.25
CA PHE A 69 -3.75 -9.23 11.84
C PHE A 69 -4.37 -7.93 11.40
N SER A 70 -4.24 -7.71 10.11
CA SER A 70 -4.52 -6.43 9.51
C SER A 70 -5.90 -6.07 10.03
N ASP A 71 -6.15 -4.84 10.46
CA ASP A 71 -7.53 -4.40 10.72
C ASP A 71 -8.49 -4.89 9.62
N LYS A 72 -7.97 -5.05 8.40
CA LYS A 72 -8.58 -5.70 7.22
C LYS A 72 -9.11 -7.13 7.41
N ASP A 73 -8.68 -7.93 8.38
CA ASP A 73 -9.26 -9.26 8.67
C ASP A 73 -10.56 -9.16 9.48
N GLN A 74 -10.73 -8.07 10.23
CA GLN A 74 -11.97 -7.76 10.96
C GLN A 74 -12.93 -6.88 10.14
N MET A 75 -12.49 -6.36 8.99
CA MET A 75 -13.35 -5.59 8.10
C MET A 75 -14.39 -6.49 7.43
N GLU A 76 -15.62 -6.00 7.36
CA GLU A 76 -16.68 -6.62 6.59
C GLU A 76 -16.34 -6.52 5.10
N TYR A 77 -16.28 -7.67 4.43
CA TYR A 77 -16.05 -7.76 3.00
C TYR A 77 -17.39 -7.75 2.27
N THR A 78 -17.53 -6.84 1.31
CA THR A 78 -18.52 -6.98 0.23
C THR A 78 -17.83 -7.55 -1.01
N GLU A 79 -18.57 -7.68 -2.10
CA GLU A 79 -18.03 -7.99 -3.43
C GLU A 79 -17.13 -6.88 -4.02
N ILE A 80 -17.00 -5.70 -3.38
CA ILE A 80 -16.26 -4.57 -3.95
C ILE A 80 -14.93 -4.32 -3.24
N LEU A 81 -13.86 -4.20 -4.03
CA LEU A 81 -12.58 -3.67 -3.59
C LEU A 81 -12.31 -2.28 -4.16
N LYS A 82 -11.81 -1.40 -3.30
CA LYS A 82 -11.19 -0.13 -3.70
C LYS A 82 -9.69 -0.35 -3.92
N LEU A 83 -9.21 0.07 -5.09
CA LEU A 83 -7.81 0.14 -5.46
C LEU A 83 -7.30 1.57 -5.28
N ARG A 84 -6.09 1.72 -4.75
CA ARG A 84 -5.39 3.00 -4.65
C ARG A 84 -3.94 2.88 -5.11
N GLY A 85 -3.43 3.97 -5.68
CA GLY A 85 -2.03 4.11 -6.06
C GLY A 85 -1.74 3.74 -7.51
N LEU A 86 -2.80 3.55 -8.32
CA LEU A 86 -2.70 3.16 -9.72
C LEU A 86 -1.93 4.19 -10.56
N PRO A 87 -1.18 3.75 -11.58
CA PRO A 87 -0.64 4.66 -12.59
C PRO A 87 -1.78 5.49 -13.22
N PHE A 88 -1.55 6.77 -13.53
CA PHE A 88 -2.57 7.59 -14.20
C PHE A 88 -2.93 7.12 -15.61
N SER A 89 -2.04 6.34 -16.24
CA SER A 89 -2.26 5.70 -17.54
C SER A 89 -2.86 4.30 -17.44
N VAL A 90 -3.32 3.87 -16.25
CA VAL A 90 -3.90 2.54 -16.08
C VAL A 90 -5.17 2.42 -16.90
N THR A 91 -5.34 1.25 -17.53
CA THR A 91 -6.57 0.90 -18.26
C THR A 91 -7.36 -0.15 -17.50
N LYS A 92 -8.64 -0.31 -17.84
CA LYS A 92 -9.47 -1.39 -17.29
C LYS A 92 -8.84 -2.76 -17.55
N SER A 93 -8.35 -2.98 -18.77
CA SER A 93 -7.60 -4.19 -19.15
C SER A 93 -6.42 -4.51 -18.22
N ASN A 94 -5.64 -3.50 -17.80
CA ASN A 94 -4.55 -3.75 -16.86
C ASN A 94 -5.03 -4.19 -15.47
N ILE A 95 -6.20 -3.71 -15.04
CA ILE A 95 -6.81 -4.09 -13.76
C ILE A 95 -7.40 -5.50 -13.86
N THR A 96 -8.07 -5.84 -14.96
CA THR A 96 -8.57 -7.21 -15.20
C THR A 96 -7.43 -8.22 -15.29
N GLU A 97 -6.32 -7.88 -15.97
CA GLU A 97 -5.12 -8.71 -16.04
C GLU A 97 -4.47 -8.91 -14.66
N PHE A 98 -4.41 -7.86 -13.83
CA PHE A 98 -3.89 -7.94 -12.46
C PHE A 98 -4.68 -8.94 -11.59
N PHE A 99 -5.98 -9.07 -11.82
CA PHE A 99 -6.86 -10.05 -11.18
C PHE A 99 -7.16 -11.27 -12.05
N GLY A 100 -6.32 -11.62 -13.02
CA GLY A 100 -6.63 -12.67 -14.02
C GLY A 100 -6.89 -14.09 -13.48
N GLU A 101 -6.71 -14.33 -12.18
CA GLU A 101 -7.12 -15.55 -11.48
C GLU A 101 -8.62 -15.57 -11.10
N PHE A 102 -9.31 -14.44 -11.28
CA PHE A 102 -10.72 -14.23 -10.96
C PHE A 102 -11.51 -13.96 -12.25
N ASP A 103 -12.79 -14.33 -12.26
CA ASP A 103 -13.69 -14.04 -13.37
C ASP A 103 -14.15 -12.58 -13.32
N LEU A 104 -13.26 -11.69 -13.80
CA LEU A 104 -13.46 -10.24 -13.78
C LEU A 104 -13.47 -9.66 -15.19
N THR A 105 -14.56 -8.98 -15.52
CA THR A 105 -14.76 -8.29 -16.80
C THR A 105 -14.60 -6.77 -16.66
N GLU A 106 -14.30 -6.08 -17.77
CA GLU A 106 -14.05 -4.63 -17.75
C GLU A 106 -15.27 -3.78 -17.34
N ASP A 107 -16.49 -4.28 -17.48
CA ASP A 107 -17.72 -3.61 -17.04
C ASP A 107 -17.78 -3.48 -15.51
N ARG A 108 -17.16 -4.42 -14.78
CA ARG A 108 -17.07 -4.42 -13.30
C ARG A 108 -15.92 -3.59 -12.75
N VAL A 109 -15.18 -2.89 -13.63
CA VAL A 109 -14.07 -2.01 -13.26
C VAL A 109 -14.45 -0.56 -13.48
N HIS A 110 -14.40 0.24 -12.42
CA HIS A 110 -14.61 1.68 -12.48
C HIS A 110 -13.34 2.43 -12.05
N ILE A 111 -12.70 3.14 -12.98
CA ILE A 111 -11.56 4.02 -12.68
C ILE A 111 -12.10 5.41 -12.30
N ALA A 112 -11.83 5.82 -11.07
CA ALA A 112 -12.27 7.11 -10.58
C ALA A 112 -11.51 8.24 -11.29
N SER A 113 -12.27 9.20 -11.80
CA SER A 113 -11.77 10.35 -12.53
C SER A 113 -12.31 11.63 -11.93
N ARG A 114 -11.54 12.72 -12.08
CA ARG A 114 -11.96 14.08 -11.73
C ARG A 114 -12.90 14.64 -12.79
N PRO A 115 -13.63 15.74 -12.49
CA PRO A 115 -14.42 16.47 -13.48
C PRO A 115 -13.62 16.94 -14.71
N ASP A 116 -12.31 17.17 -14.56
CA ASP A 116 -11.42 17.51 -15.68
C ASP A 116 -10.98 16.30 -16.53
N GLY A 117 -11.58 15.13 -16.29
CA GLY A 117 -11.31 13.88 -17.01
C GLY A 117 -10.03 13.16 -16.58
N LYS A 118 -9.26 13.70 -15.62
CA LYS A 118 -8.01 13.07 -15.17
C LYS A 118 -8.27 11.97 -14.15
N ALA A 119 -7.63 10.83 -14.35
CA ALA A 119 -7.64 9.72 -13.41
C ALA A 119 -7.09 10.14 -12.04
N THR A 120 -7.76 9.74 -10.95
CA THR A 120 -7.33 10.07 -9.58
C THR A 120 -6.24 9.12 -9.07
N GLY A 121 -5.99 8.01 -9.76
CA GLY A 121 -5.18 6.90 -9.26
C GLY A 121 -5.94 5.97 -8.32
N GLU A 122 -7.27 6.08 -8.28
CA GLU A 122 -8.17 5.19 -7.56
C GLU A 122 -9.10 4.45 -8.54
N ALA A 123 -9.48 3.22 -8.20
CA ALA A 123 -10.48 2.46 -8.93
C ALA A 123 -11.31 1.60 -7.97
N TYR A 124 -12.46 1.14 -8.45
CA TYR A 124 -13.34 0.21 -7.75
C TYR A 124 -13.56 -1.00 -8.66
N VAL A 125 -13.52 -2.18 -8.06
CA VAL A 125 -13.65 -3.46 -8.75
C VAL A 125 -14.69 -4.28 -8.02
N GLU A 126 -15.69 -4.73 -8.76
CA GLU A 126 -16.75 -5.62 -8.27
C GLU A 126 -16.43 -7.07 -8.68
N PHE A 127 -16.31 -7.96 -7.70
CA PHE A 127 -16.10 -9.38 -7.87
C PHE A 127 -17.43 -10.14 -7.92
N ALA A 128 -17.42 -11.43 -8.28
CA ALA A 128 -18.66 -12.20 -8.31
C ALA A 128 -19.24 -12.47 -6.91
N SER A 129 -18.40 -12.44 -5.86
CA SER A 129 -18.83 -12.58 -4.47
C SER A 129 -17.85 -11.92 -3.49
N ALA A 130 -18.31 -11.71 -2.26
CA ALA A 130 -17.46 -11.23 -1.16
C ALA A 130 -16.31 -12.19 -0.84
N GLU A 131 -16.48 -13.50 -1.07
CA GLU A 131 -15.41 -14.49 -0.88
C GLU A 131 -14.31 -14.33 -1.94
N GLU A 132 -14.68 -14.03 -3.18
CA GLU A 132 -13.72 -13.72 -4.23
C GLU A 132 -12.97 -12.42 -3.96
N ALA A 133 -13.68 -11.37 -3.56
CA ALA A 133 -13.06 -10.11 -3.14
C ALA A 133 -12.06 -10.35 -1.99
N LYS A 134 -12.43 -11.17 -1.00
CA LYS A 134 -11.52 -11.56 0.09
C LYS A 134 -10.29 -12.32 -0.40
N ARG A 135 -10.45 -13.27 -1.34
CA ARG A 135 -9.30 -13.96 -1.97
C ARG A 135 -8.42 -13.00 -2.78
N ALA A 136 -9.02 -12.04 -3.47
CA ALA A 136 -8.32 -11.05 -4.28
C ALA A 136 -7.45 -10.10 -3.43
N MET A 137 -7.72 -9.96 -2.13
CA MET A 137 -6.84 -9.25 -1.19
C MET A 137 -5.42 -9.83 -1.11
N SER A 138 -5.21 -11.09 -1.52
CA SER A 138 -3.86 -11.65 -1.67
C SER A 138 -2.97 -10.86 -2.63
N LYS A 139 -3.57 -10.07 -3.54
CA LYS A 139 -2.87 -9.16 -4.46
C LYS A 139 -2.55 -7.79 -3.83
N ASP A 140 -2.89 -7.54 -2.56
CA ASP A 140 -2.58 -6.28 -1.88
C ASP A 140 -1.07 -6.00 -1.91
N LYS A 141 -0.70 -4.77 -2.30
CA LYS A 141 0.68 -4.28 -2.47
C LYS A 141 1.46 -4.89 -3.65
N MET A 142 0.83 -5.67 -4.52
CA MET A 142 1.44 -6.08 -5.79
C MET A 142 1.51 -4.91 -6.78
N MET A 143 2.25 -5.10 -7.88
CA MET A 143 2.58 -4.04 -8.83
C MET A 143 1.64 -4.05 -10.05
N ILE A 144 1.17 -2.86 -10.45
CA ILE A 144 0.65 -2.59 -11.79
C ILE A 144 1.59 -1.57 -12.44
N GLY A 145 2.30 -2.01 -13.49
CA GLY A 145 3.38 -1.24 -14.09
C GLY A 145 4.43 -0.87 -13.04
N SER A 146 4.68 0.44 -12.85
CA SER A 146 5.68 0.95 -11.92
C SER A 146 5.13 1.33 -10.53
N ARG A 147 3.90 0.94 -10.20
CA ARG A 147 3.20 1.37 -8.97
C ARG A 147 2.72 0.17 -8.18
N TYR A 148 2.93 0.20 -6.86
CA TYR A 148 2.27 -0.74 -5.96
C TYR A 148 0.82 -0.32 -5.79
N VAL A 149 -0.07 -1.31 -5.76
CA VAL A 149 -1.51 -1.09 -5.64
C VAL A 149 -1.95 -1.53 -4.25
N GLU A 150 -2.64 -0.65 -3.54
CA GLU A 150 -3.24 -0.96 -2.25
C GLU A 150 -4.71 -1.31 -2.44
N LEU A 151 -5.15 -2.42 -1.84
CA LEU A 151 -6.52 -2.92 -1.89
C LEU A 151 -7.20 -2.70 -0.55
N PHE A 152 -8.46 -2.24 -0.59
CA PHE A 152 -9.30 -2.03 0.59
C PHE A 152 -10.68 -2.62 0.33
N PRO A 153 -11.28 -3.32 1.32
CA PRO A 153 -12.71 -3.61 1.27
C PRO A 153 -13.49 -2.30 1.11
N SER A 154 -14.49 -2.30 0.24
CA SER A 154 -15.36 -1.15 0.00
C SER A 154 -16.81 -1.61 -0.06
N THR A 155 -17.74 -0.67 -0.21
CA THR A 155 -19.17 -0.97 -0.32
C THR A 155 -19.74 -0.47 -1.65
N PRO A 156 -20.85 -1.05 -2.14
CA PRO A 156 -21.57 -0.54 -3.31
C PRO A 156 -21.89 0.95 -3.25
N ASN A 157 -22.22 1.47 -2.06
CA ASN A 157 -22.49 2.89 -1.86
C ASN A 157 -21.25 3.76 -2.08
N GLU A 158 -20.06 3.31 -1.68
CA GLU A 158 -18.82 4.03 -1.91
C GLU A 158 -18.42 4.03 -3.39
N ALA A 159 -18.53 2.88 -4.06
CA ALA A 159 -18.27 2.77 -5.49
C ALA A 159 -19.18 3.71 -6.31
N ARG A 160 -20.49 3.69 -6.03
CA ARG A 160 -21.46 4.57 -6.69
C ARG A 160 -21.20 6.06 -6.46
N ARG A 161 -20.72 6.43 -5.28
CA ARG A 161 -20.33 7.82 -4.97
C ARG A 161 -19.10 8.24 -5.78
N ALA A 162 -18.13 7.35 -5.97
CA ALA A 162 -16.97 7.62 -6.82
C ALA A 162 -17.38 7.77 -8.29
N GLU A 163 -18.27 6.92 -8.78
CA GLU A 163 -18.83 7.03 -10.14
C GLU A 163 -19.52 8.37 -10.38
N SER A 164 -20.36 8.80 -9.44
CA SER A 164 -21.11 10.05 -9.57
C SER A 164 -20.20 11.28 -9.64
N ARG A 165 -19.02 11.25 -8.99
CA ARG A 165 -18.02 12.32 -9.03
C ARG A 165 -17.25 12.39 -10.35
N SER A 166 -17.20 11.29 -11.10
CA SER A 166 -16.54 11.24 -12.40
C SER A 166 -17.41 11.77 -13.54
N ARG A 167 -18.73 11.85 -13.34
CA ARG A 167 -19.72 12.29 -14.33
C ARG A 167 -20.18 13.74 -14.16
N GLN A 168 -19.81 14.40 -13.07
CA GLN A 168 -20.06 15.83 -12.82
C GLN A 168 -18.90 16.66 -13.33
#